data_AF-A2DSX7-F1
#
_entry.id   AF-A2DSX7-F1
#
_cell.length_a   1.000
_cell.length_b   1.000
_cell.length_c   1.000
_cell.angle_alpha   90.00
_cell.angle_beta   90.00
_cell.angle_gamma   90.00
#
_symmetry.space_group_name_H-M   'P 1'
#
loop_
_entity.id
_entity.type
_entity.pdbx_description
1 polymer ?
#
loop_
_entity_poly.entity_id
_entity_poly.type
_entity_poly.pdbx_seq_one_letter_code
_entity_poly.pdbx_strand_id
1 'polypeptide(L)'
;MCEYKIPIAINDCINYNNLQAFFVYLDRDKDISKWFSNSYYFNISSLMQYFISHGADINAKNIFGKTALHTAILNNNLKCANYLITNGADVNAKQTYGLTALHSATINNQLSILKFLINRGADINAKDESQRTALHYAVKGQHQEIIEYLISHSADVNVKDINGMTPLHDAVSDRNEYLSFYLISHGADINIQNKEGWSPIFYGVFNYDTHIVPLLISNNADINLKDSHGKTVLHWEGMFYIQELAELFISHGIDVNGVDNDKWTALHYAAKSNCLNFVMLLINNGANVNAETNMGKTALYYSQKKNYNQMTEFLNSHGACISVVTEEPENNVTVSDNSFSWIKKIFSFALCESNK
;
A
#
# COMPACT_ATOMS: atom_id res chain seq x y z
N MET A 1 33.70 -26.09 40.85
CA MET A 1 32.28 -26.49 40.83
C MET A 1 31.74 -26.27 39.42
N CYS A 2 31.75 -27.32 38.61
CA CYS A 2 30.99 -27.39 37.36
C CYS A 2 29.69 -28.12 37.69
N GLU A 3 28.57 -27.40 37.71
CA GLU A 3 27.18 -27.89 37.83
C GLU A 3 26.38 -26.58 37.91
N TYR A 4 25.92 -25.97 36.81
CA TYR A 4 24.87 -26.45 35.92
C TYR A 4 25.18 -26.01 34.49
N LYS A 5 25.01 -26.91 33.51
CA LYS A 5 24.82 -26.53 32.10
C LYS A 5 23.41 -25.92 31.94
N ILE A 6 23.17 -24.76 32.56
CA ILE A 6 21.98 -23.98 32.21
C ILE A 6 22.23 -23.49 30.79
N PRO A 7 21.34 -23.76 29.82
CA PRO A 7 21.45 -23.19 28.49
C PRO A 7 21.46 -21.68 28.65
N ILE A 8 22.63 -21.08 28.41
CA ILE A 8 22.86 -19.65 28.55
C ILE A 8 22.05 -18.96 27.46
N ALA A 9 21.03 -18.20 27.83
CA ALA A 9 20.37 -17.31 26.90
C ALA A 9 20.90 -15.90 27.14
N ILE A 10 21.66 -15.36 26.20
CA ILE A 10 21.95 -13.92 26.12
C ILE A 10 20.66 -13.09 26.25
N ASN A 11 19.54 -13.67 25.80
CA ASN A 11 18.19 -13.16 25.96
C ASN A 11 17.79 -12.94 27.43
N ASP A 12 18.24 -13.76 28.38
CA ASP A 12 17.91 -13.57 29.80
C ASP A 12 18.61 -12.32 30.35
N CYS A 13 19.88 -12.10 29.96
CA CYS A 13 20.60 -10.89 30.35
C CYS A 13 19.92 -9.63 29.80
N ILE A 14 19.42 -9.72 28.56
CA ILE A 14 18.68 -8.65 27.90
C ILE A 14 17.31 -8.43 28.57
N ASN A 15 16.53 -9.49 28.77
CA ASN A 15 15.16 -9.44 29.31
C ASN A 15 15.13 -8.84 30.73
N TYR A 16 16.14 -9.15 31.55
CA TYR A 16 16.24 -8.63 32.92
C TYR A 16 17.12 -7.38 33.04
N ASN A 17 17.58 -6.81 31.91
CA ASN A 17 18.50 -5.66 31.89
C ASN A 17 19.70 -5.84 32.83
N ASN A 18 20.23 -7.06 32.94
CA ASN A 18 21.26 -7.43 33.90
C ASN A 18 22.66 -7.32 33.28
N LEU A 19 23.22 -6.11 33.35
CA LEU A 19 24.54 -5.80 32.78
C LEU A 19 25.69 -6.57 33.47
N GLN A 20 25.57 -6.86 34.77
CA GLN A 20 26.58 -7.63 35.50
C GLN A 20 26.66 -9.07 34.99
N ALA A 21 25.51 -9.72 34.82
CA ALA A 21 25.46 -11.05 34.22
C ALA A 21 25.99 -11.04 32.79
N PHE A 22 25.61 -10.03 31.99
CA PHE A 22 26.10 -9.86 30.62
C PHE A 22 27.63 -9.85 30.54
N PHE A 23 28.33 -9.08 31.38
CA PHE A 23 29.80 -9.07 31.39
C PHE A 23 30.41 -10.39 31.87
N VAL A 24 29.83 -11.03 32.90
CA VAL A 24 30.30 -12.35 33.37
C VAL A 24 30.24 -13.39 32.25
N TYR A 25 29.25 -13.29 31.36
CA TYR A 25 29.13 -14.20 30.23
C TYR A 25 30.00 -13.81 29.03
N LEU A 26 30.19 -12.52 28.77
CA LEU A 26 31.17 -12.03 27.78
C LEU A 26 32.58 -12.57 28.08
N ASP A 27 33.00 -12.57 29.34
CA ASP A 27 34.32 -13.10 29.73
C ASP A 27 34.48 -14.61 29.42
N ARG A 28 33.37 -15.35 29.37
CA ARG A 28 33.35 -16.79 29.06
C ARG A 28 33.26 -17.06 27.57
N ASP A 29 32.50 -16.24 26.83
CA ASP A 29 32.22 -16.38 25.41
C ASP A 29 32.98 -15.29 24.63
N LYS A 30 34.13 -15.67 24.04
CA LYS A 30 35.10 -14.77 23.41
C LYS A 30 34.64 -14.13 22.08
N ASP A 31 33.39 -14.35 21.66
CA ASP A 31 32.83 -13.74 20.45
C ASP A 31 32.35 -12.31 20.72
N ILE A 32 33.28 -11.37 20.70
CA ILE A 32 33.01 -9.97 21.01
C ILE A 32 31.96 -9.33 20.09
N SER A 33 31.86 -9.77 18.83
CA SER A 33 30.90 -9.26 17.84
C SER A 33 29.47 -9.72 18.13
N LYS A 34 29.30 -10.97 18.57
CA LYS A 34 28.01 -11.49 19.05
C LYS A 34 27.52 -10.73 20.28
N TRP A 35 28.40 -10.45 21.24
CA TRP A 35 28.02 -9.68 22.43
C TRP A 35 27.77 -8.21 22.09
N PHE A 36 28.56 -7.62 21.19
CA PHE A 36 28.29 -6.29 20.66
C PHE A 36 26.90 -6.20 20.04
N SER A 37 26.50 -7.16 19.19
CA SER A 37 25.19 -7.14 18.54
C SER A 37 24.00 -7.26 19.50
N ASN A 38 24.24 -7.81 20.69
CA ASN A 38 23.27 -7.91 21.77
C ASN A 38 23.37 -6.75 22.78
N SER A 39 24.50 -6.03 22.82
CA SER A 39 24.69 -4.85 23.68
C SER A 39 23.72 -3.71 23.35
N TYR A 40 23.18 -3.71 22.12
CA TYR A 40 22.25 -2.71 21.61
C TYR A 40 21.01 -2.56 22.50
N TYR A 41 20.55 -3.64 23.15
CA TYR A 41 19.36 -3.62 24.01
C TYR A 41 19.51 -2.83 25.30
N PHE A 42 20.74 -2.66 25.79
CA PHE A 42 20.99 -1.88 27.00
C PHE A 42 20.92 -0.36 26.72
N ASN A 43 20.96 0.05 25.45
CA ASN A 43 21.00 1.45 25.03
C ASN A 43 22.12 2.27 25.70
N ILE A 44 23.28 1.65 25.96
CA ILE A 44 24.43 2.28 26.61
C ILE A 44 25.47 2.62 25.54
N SER A 45 25.59 3.90 25.18
CA SER A 45 26.52 4.33 24.13
C SER A 45 27.99 4.05 24.47
N SER A 46 28.39 4.16 25.74
CA SER A 46 29.76 3.83 26.17
C SER A 46 30.08 2.34 26.06
N LEU A 47 29.08 1.47 26.23
CA LEU A 47 29.23 0.03 26.05
C LEU A 47 29.49 -0.32 24.59
N MET A 48 28.75 0.32 23.67
CA MET A 48 28.98 0.15 22.22
C MET A 48 30.39 0.62 21.82
N GLN A 49 30.84 1.76 22.34
CA GLN A 49 32.19 2.27 22.12
C GLN A 49 33.27 1.33 22.66
N TYR A 50 33.05 0.76 23.84
CA TYR A 50 33.94 -0.25 24.43
C TYR A 50 34.09 -1.46 23.50
N PHE A 51 32.99 -2.03 23.01
CA PHE A 51 33.05 -3.18 22.11
C PHE A 51 33.80 -2.87 20.80
N ILE A 52 33.52 -1.71 20.18
CA ILE A 52 34.18 -1.30 18.94
C ILE A 52 35.69 -1.10 19.17
N SER A 53 36.11 -0.48 20.27
CA SER A 53 37.53 -0.28 20.58
C SER A 53 38.30 -1.58 20.86
N HIS A 54 37.57 -2.67 21.17
CA HIS A 54 38.13 -4.01 21.39
C HIS A 54 37.98 -4.93 20.17
N GLY A 55 37.65 -4.38 18.99
CA GLY A 55 37.65 -5.11 17.73
C GLY A 55 36.34 -5.81 17.38
N ALA A 56 35.22 -5.43 18.00
CA ALA A 56 33.91 -5.88 17.55
C ALA A 56 33.64 -5.42 16.10
N ASP A 57 33.06 -6.32 15.30
CA ASP A 57 32.57 -5.97 13.98
C ASP A 57 31.43 -4.96 14.12
N ILE A 58 31.67 -3.72 13.68
CA ILE A 58 30.72 -2.62 13.76
C ILE A 58 29.42 -2.90 12.98
N ASN A 59 29.48 -3.82 12.02
CA ASN A 59 28.36 -4.25 11.18
C ASN A 59 27.73 -5.57 11.66
N ALA A 60 28.13 -6.08 12.82
CA ALA A 60 27.56 -7.29 13.40
C ALA A 60 26.04 -7.13 13.59
N LYS A 61 25.32 -8.12 13.06
CA LYS A 61 23.86 -8.20 13.13
C LYS A 61 23.43 -9.03 14.32
N ASN A 62 22.35 -8.61 14.97
CA ASN A 62 21.68 -9.44 15.96
C ASN A 62 20.70 -10.44 15.30
N ILE A 63 19.95 -11.19 16.12
CA ILE A 63 18.99 -12.20 15.63
C ILE A 63 17.87 -11.63 14.73
N PHE A 64 17.63 -10.32 14.78
CA PHE A 64 16.67 -9.59 13.93
C PHE A 64 17.35 -8.89 12.75
N GLY A 65 18.59 -9.26 12.43
CA GLY A 65 19.37 -8.61 11.38
C GLY A 65 19.79 -7.16 11.68
N LYS A 66 19.48 -6.62 12.88
CA LYS A 66 19.78 -5.22 13.21
C LYS A 66 21.25 -5.04 13.52
N THR A 67 21.83 -3.98 12.95
CA THR A 67 23.16 -3.47 13.30
C THR A 67 23.08 -2.45 14.44
N ALA A 68 24.23 -2.05 14.96
CA ALA A 68 24.35 -0.98 15.95
C ALA A 68 23.67 0.31 15.48
N LEU A 69 23.82 0.62 14.19
CA LEU A 69 23.28 1.82 13.57
C LEU A 69 21.76 1.84 13.61
N HIS A 70 21.10 0.71 13.28
CA HIS A 70 19.64 0.60 13.36
C HIS A 70 19.13 0.93 14.77
N THR A 71 19.78 0.39 15.80
CA THR A 71 19.37 0.65 17.19
C THR A 71 19.60 2.10 17.60
N ALA A 72 20.72 2.70 17.19
CA ALA A 72 20.99 4.11 17.43
C ALA A 72 19.92 5.02 16.80
N ILE A 73 19.45 4.68 15.59
CA ILE A 73 18.36 5.41 14.91
C ILE A 73 17.03 5.23 15.65
N LEU A 74 16.65 3.99 15.99
CA LEU A 74 15.41 3.72 16.74
C LEU A 74 15.36 4.49 18.07
N ASN A 75 16.50 4.66 18.74
CA ASN A 75 16.61 5.40 20.00
C ASN A 75 16.81 6.91 19.82
N ASN A 76 16.68 7.44 18.60
CA ASN A 76 16.91 8.85 18.24
C ASN A 76 18.29 9.39 18.68
N ASN A 77 19.31 8.52 18.72
CA ASN A 77 20.63 8.85 19.26
C ASN A 77 21.60 9.24 18.14
N LEU A 78 21.44 10.46 17.65
CA LEU A 78 22.25 11.01 16.56
C LEU A 78 23.76 11.01 16.86
N LYS A 79 24.16 11.22 18.12
CA LYS A 79 25.58 11.18 18.53
C LYS A 79 26.17 9.77 18.34
N CYS A 80 25.44 8.74 18.77
CA CYS A 80 25.85 7.35 18.58
C CYS A 80 25.85 6.98 17.09
N ALA A 81 24.81 7.34 16.35
CA ALA A 81 24.74 7.13 14.90
C ALA A 81 25.93 7.77 14.16
N ASN A 82 26.29 8.99 14.53
CA ASN A 82 27.45 9.68 13.98
C ASN A 82 28.77 8.96 14.29
N TYR A 83 28.96 8.53 15.54
CA TYR A 83 30.13 7.76 15.92
C TYR A 83 30.23 6.47 15.10
N LEU A 84 29.13 5.72 14.97
CA LEU A 84 29.09 4.46 14.24
C LEU A 84 29.45 4.63 12.77
N ILE A 85 28.80 5.56 12.07
CA ILE A 85 29.08 5.82 10.64
C ILE A 85 30.53 6.28 10.43
N THR A 86 31.04 7.15 11.30
CA THR A 86 32.43 7.64 11.21
C THR A 86 33.46 6.53 11.42
N ASN A 87 33.10 5.46 12.13
CA ASN A 87 33.94 4.29 12.37
C ASN A 87 33.64 3.12 11.41
N GLY A 88 32.95 3.37 10.29
CA GLY A 88 32.78 2.37 9.22
C GLY A 88 31.51 1.52 9.30
N ALA A 89 30.50 1.94 10.07
CA ALA A 89 29.17 1.32 9.98
C ALA A 89 28.58 1.54 8.57
N ASP A 90 28.08 0.46 7.96
CA ASP A 90 27.39 0.51 6.69
C ASP A 90 26.02 1.19 6.86
N VAL A 91 25.90 2.39 6.29
CA VAL A 91 24.68 3.21 6.32
C VAL A 91 23.49 2.54 5.60
N ASN A 92 23.77 1.65 4.65
CA ASN A 92 22.80 0.96 3.82
C ASN A 92 22.58 -0.50 4.26
N ALA A 93 23.12 -0.89 5.42
CA ALA A 93 22.89 -2.20 5.99
C ALA A 93 21.37 -2.46 6.12
N LYS A 94 20.94 -3.66 5.74
CA LYS A 94 19.56 -4.12 5.85
C LYS A 94 19.36 -5.00 7.08
N GLN A 95 18.33 -4.71 7.87
CA GLN A 95 17.80 -5.63 8.90
C GLN A 95 16.80 -6.62 8.30
N THR A 96 16.11 -7.40 9.15
CA THR A 96 14.99 -8.25 8.71
C THR A 96 13.94 -7.44 7.93
N TYR A 97 13.30 -8.06 6.94
CA TYR A 97 12.39 -7.43 5.98
C TYR A 97 13.08 -6.45 5.02
N GLY A 98 14.41 -6.45 4.95
CA GLY A 98 15.17 -5.59 4.04
C GLY A 98 15.22 -4.11 4.42
N LEU A 99 14.70 -3.73 5.60
CA LEU A 99 14.66 -2.34 6.03
C LEU A 99 16.06 -1.79 6.32
N THR A 100 16.31 -0.55 5.91
CA THR A 100 17.56 0.19 6.20
C THR A 100 17.38 1.13 7.39
N ALA A 101 18.48 1.75 7.83
CA ALA A 101 18.42 2.84 8.80
C ALA A 101 17.55 4.01 8.30
N LEU A 102 17.57 4.32 7.00
CA LEU A 102 16.75 5.37 6.40
C LEU A 102 15.26 5.06 6.54
N HIS A 103 14.83 3.82 6.21
CA HIS A 103 13.46 3.38 6.44
C HIS A 103 13.04 3.54 7.90
N SER A 104 13.90 3.12 8.83
CA SER A 104 13.61 3.21 10.27
C SER A 104 13.44 4.66 10.73
N ALA A 105 14.29 5.58 10.27
CA ALA A 105 14.16 7.00 10.57
C ALA A 105 12.85 7.58 10.00
N THR A 106 12.47 7.18 8.78
CA THR A 106 11.21 7.61 8.15
C THR A 106 9.98 7.13 8.90
N ILE A 107 9.92 5.84 9.24
CA ILE A 107 8.78 5.24 9.97
C ILE A 107 8.58 5.93 11.33
N ASN A 108 9.66 6.35 11.99
CA ASN A 108 9.60 7.04 13.28
C ASN A 108 9.48 8.58 13.16
N ASN A 109 9.24 9.12 11.97
CA ASN A 109 9.15 10.56 11.70
C ASN A 109 10.36 11.39 12.17
N GLN A 110 11.58 10.85 12.05
CA GLN A 110 12.80 11.49 12.55
C GLN A 110 13.53 12.27 11.47
N LEU A 111 12.99 13.44 11.08
CA LEU A 111 13.55 14.26 9.98
C LEU A 111 15.05 14.54 10.15
N SER A 112 15.50 14.95 11.34
CA SER A 112 16.92 15.27 11.60
C SER A 112 17.85 14.09 11.35
N ILE A 113 17.43 12.88 11.72
CA ILE A 113 18.20 11.66 11.47
C ILE A 113 18.15 11.28 10.00
N LEU A 114 16.98 11.38 9.36
CA LEU A 114 16.82 11.13 7.94
C LEU A 114 17.76 12.01 7.09
N LYS A 115 17.78 13.32 7.35
CA LYS A 115 18.69 14.29 6.73
C LYS A 115 20.15 13.88 6.94
N PHE A 116 20.49 13.52 8.18
CA PHE A 116 21.83 13.06 8.53
C PHE A 116 22.24 11.79 7.76
N LEU A 117 21.37 10.79 7.65
CA LEU A 117 21.65 9.55 6.93
C LEU A 117 21.85 9.79 5.43
N ILE A 118 20.99 10.59 4.79
CA ILE A 118 21.13 10.94 3.36
C ILE A 118 22.45 11.66 3.12
N ASN A 119 22.82 12.62 3.98
CA ASN A 119 24.12 13.30 3.91
C ASN A 119 25.33 12.37 4.14
N ARG A 120 25.10 11.18 4.70
CA ARG A 120 26.13 10.14 4.90
C ARG A 120 26.09 9.04 3.84
N GLY A 121 25.36 9.24 2.74
CA GLY A 121 25.32 8.30 1.62
C GLY A 121 24.31 7.17 1.78
N ALA A 122 23.28 7.36 2.61
CA ALA A 122 22.12 6.47 2.58
C ALA A 122 21.47 6.54 1.19
N ASP A 123 21.18 5.38 0.60
CA ASP A 123 20.45 5.28 -0.65
C ASP A 123 18.98 5.67 -0.42
N ILE A 124 18.60 6.83 -0.96
CA ILE A 124 17.27 7.41 -0.84
C ILE A 124 16.18 6.52 -1.46
N ASN A 125 16.56 5.70 -2.45
CA ASN A 125 15.68 4.80 -3.19
C ASN A 125 15.89 3.33 -2.79
N ALA A 126 16.55 3.09 -1.65
CA ALA A 126 16.72 1.74 -1.12
C ALA A 126 15.36 1.08 -0.97
N LYS A 127 15.27 -0.18 -1.43
CA LYS A 127 14.06 -1.00 -1.34
C LYS A 127 14.16 -2.04 -0.23
N ASP A 128 13.09 -2.17 0.54
CA ASP A 128 12.88 -3.27 1.48
C ASP A 128 12.45 -4.57 0.74
N GLU A 129 12.13 -5.64 1.47
CA GLU A 129 11.66 -6.91 0.87
C GLU A 129 10.28 -6.80 0.21
N SER A 130 9.46 -5.81 0.61
CA SER A 130 8.19 -5.46 -0.04
C SER A 130 8.38 -4.51 -1.22
N GLN A 131 9.62 -4.25 -1.62
CA GLN A 131 10.02 -3.29 -2.66
C GLN A 131 9.61 -1.84 -2.35
N ARG A 132 9.23 -1.53 -1.10
CA ARG A 132 8.90 -0.18 -0.63
C ARG A 132 10.17 0.59 -0.33
N THR A 133 10.10 1.90 -0.55
CA THR A 133 11.16 2.87 -0.28
C THR A 133 10.80 3.72 0.92
N ALA A 134 11.74 4.54 1.40
CA ALA A 134 11.46 5.57 2.41
C ALA A 134 10.26 6.46 2.02
N LEU A 135 10.09 6.81 0.74
CA LEU A 135 8.98 7.66 0.30
C LEU A 135 7.61 6.99 0.52
N HIS A 136 7.48 5.68 0.30
CA HIS A 136 6.25 4.95 0.59
C HIS A 136 5.86 5.05 2.07
N TYR A 137 6.83 4.80 2.98
CA TYR A 137 6.58 4.90 4.42
C TYR A 137 6.29 6.33 4.87
N ALA A 138 6.94 7.33 4.27
CA ALA A 138 6.69 8.73 4.58
C ALA A 138 5.26 9.13 4.19
N VAL A 139 4.81 8.73 3.00
CA VAL A 139 3.43 8.95 2.54
C VAL A 139 2.42 8.23 3.41
N LYS A 140 2.66 6.94 3.73
CA LYS A 140 1.74 6.16 4.59
C LYS A 140 1.63 6.73 6.00
N GLY A 141 2.74 7.23 6.56
CA GLY A 141 2.78 7.93 7.84
C GLY A 141 2.32 9.39 7.77
N GLN A 142 2.04 9.93 6.58
CA GLN A 142 1.72 11.34 6.33
C GLN A 142 2.78 12.31 6.89
N HIS A 143 4.06 11.90 6.85
CA HIS A 143 5.20 12.67 7.36
C HIS A 143 5.62 13.77 6.39
N GLN A 144 4.83 14.85 6.32
CA GLN A 144 4.97 15.92 5.32
C GLN A 144 6.41 16.43 5.14
N GLU A 145 7.09 16.82 6.23
CA GLU A 145 8.46 17.37 6.12
C GLU A 145 9.47 16.34 5.56
N ILE A 146 9.25 15.04 5.83
CA ILE A 146 10.08 13.96 5.28
C ILE A 146 9.75 13.74 3.79
N ILE A 147 8.47 13.76 3.43
CA ILE A 147 8.01 13.63 2.03
C ILE A 147 8.65 14.74 1.18
N GLU A 148 8.53 15.99 1.61
CA GLU A 148 9.11 17.16 0.94
C GLU A 148 10.64 17.05 0.84
N TYR A 149 11.30 16.60 1.91
CA TYR A 149 12.75 16.40 1.89
C TYR A 149 13.17 15.29 0.93
N LEU A 150 12.49 14.15 0.93
CA LEU A 150 12.82 13.02 0.06
C LEU A 150 12.66 13.41 -1.41
N ILE A 151 11.55 14.05 -1.78
CA ILE A 151 11.27 14.47 -3.16
C ILE A 151 12.28 15.53 -3.62
N SER A 152 12.58 16.54 -2.79
CA SER A 152 13.60 17.55 -3.11
C SER A 152 15.02 16.98 -3.25
N HIS A 153 15.27 15.78 -2.74
CA HIS A 153 16.55 15.06 -2.87
C HIS A 153 16.48 13.90 -3.87
N SER A 154 15.58 13.99 -4.86
CA SER A 154 15.47 13.05 -5.98
C SER A 154 15.06 11.62 -5.59
N ALA A 155 14.22 11.47 -4.56
CA ALA A 155 13.49 10.22 -4.36
C ALA A 155 12.58 9.95 -5.56
N ASP A 156 12.55 8.70 -6.03
CA ASP A 156 11.70 8.28 -7.13
C ASP A 156 10.23 8.28 -6.69
N VAL A 157 9.49 9.30 -7.12
CA VAL A 157 8.06 9.49 -6.87
C VAL A 157 7.19 8.40 -7.54
N ASN A 158 7.69 7.74 -8.58
CA ASN A 158 6.98 6.71 -9.34
C ASN A 158 7.41 5.29 -8.97
N VAL A 159 8.18 5.15 -7.89
CA VAL A 159 8.69 3.84 -7.47
C VAL A 159 7.53 2.89 -7.14
N LYS A 160 7.59 1.68 -7.70
CA LYS A 160 6.62 0.63 -7.44
C LYS A 160 7.07 -0.32 -6.32
N ASP A 161 6.15 -0.65 -5.42
CA ASP A 161 6.25 -1.73 -4.44
C ASP A 161 6.00 -3.11 -5.07
N ILE A 162 5.97 -4.17 -4.25
CA ILE A 162 5.79 -5.55 -4.69
C ILE A 162 4.41 -5.80 -5.33
N ASN A 163 3.41 -4.98 -5.03
CA ASN A 163 2.07 -5.04 -5.61
C ASN A 163 1.92 -4.12 -6.82
N GLY A 164 2.97 -3.39 -7.20
CA GLY A 164 2.92 -2.39 -8.27
C GLY A 164 2.36 -1.04 -7.81
N MET A 165 2.13 -0.83 -6.51
CA MET A 165 1.63 0.41 -5.94
C MET A 165 2.73 1.45 -5.91
N THR A 166 2.37 2.71 -6.17
CA THR A 166 3.25 3.88 -6.04
C THR A 166 2.85 4.69 -4.81
N PRO A 167 3.70 5.64 -4.34
CA PRO A 167 3.31 6.58 -3.29
C PRO A 167 1.99 7.31 -3.58
N LEU A 168 1.68 7.63 -4.84
CA LEU A 168 0.40 8.27 -5.19
C LEU A 168 -0.81 7.34 -4.94
N HIS A 169 -0.66 6.03 -5.13
CA HIS A 169 -1.71 5.09 -4.76
C HIS A 169 -1.99 5.11 -3.25
N ASP A 170 -0.92 5.11 -2.44
CA ASP A 170 -1.05 5.17 -0.98
C ASP A 170 -1.74 6.47 -0.53
N ALA A 171 -1.35 7.62 -1.10
CA ALA A 171 -1.95 8.92 -0.78
C ALA A 171 -3.44 9.02 -1.13
N VAL A 172 -3.84 8.49 -2.29
CA VAL A 172 -5.25 8.46 -2.72
C VAL A 172 -6.06 7.45 -1.90
N SER A 173 -5.49 6.28 -1.61
CA SER A 173 -6.14 5.27 -0.77
C SER A 173 -6.45 5.82 0.64
N ASP A 174 -5.58 6.68 1.17
CA ASP A 174 -5.73 7.33 2.47
C ASP A 174 -6.56 8.63 2.42
N ARG A 175 -7.14 8.97 1.25
CA ARG A 175 -8.00 10.14 1.05
C ARG A 175 -7.32 11.48 1.37
N ASN A 176 -6.00 11.56 1.15
CA ASN A 176 -5.25 12.79 1.40
C ASN A 176 -5.12 13.61 0.10
N GLU A 177 -6.04 14.55 -0.10
CA GLU A 177 -6.07 15.44 -1.29
C GLU A 177 -4.78 16.25 -1.44
N TYR A 178 -4.33 16.88 -0.35
CA TYR A 178 -3.12 17.71 -0.36
C TYR A 178 -1.91 16.91 -0.81
N LEU A 179 -1.71 15.73 -0.22
CA LEU A 179 -0.57 14.88 -0.53
C LEU A 179 -0.67 14.28 -1.94
N SER A 180 -1.87 13.91 -2.36
CA SER A 180 -2.11 13.44 -3.74
C SER A 180 -1.72 14.53 -4.75
N PHE A 181 -2.19 15.76 -4.55
CA PHE A 181 -1.81 16.90 -5.38
C PHE A 181 -0.32 17.22 -5.31
N TYR A 182 0.28 17.17 -4.13
CA TYR A 182 1.70 17.39 -3.95
C TYR A 182 2.54 16.39 -4.75
N LEU A 183 2.21 15.10 -4.69
CA LEU A 183 2.90 14.06 -5.46
C LEU A 183 2.74 14.27 -6.97
N ILE A 184 1.52 14.57 -7.44
CA ILE A 184 1.24 14.85 -8.86
C ILE A 184 2.05 16.05 -9.35
N SER A 185 2.04 17.16 -8.61
CA SER A 185 2.79 18.38 -8.95
C SER A 185 4.31 18.18 -8.94
N HIS A 186 4.80 17.10 -8.33
CA HIS A 186 6.22 16.73 -8.30
C HIS A 186 6.54 15.52 -9.20
N GLY A 187 5.69 15.23 -10.19
CA GLY A 187 5.99 14.28 -11.26
C GLY A 187 5.49 12.85 -11.02
N ALA A 188 4.55 12.63 -10.10
CA ALA A 188 3.86 11.36 -10.02
C ALA A 188 3.03 11.11 -11.28
N ASP A 189 3.26 9.97 -11.92
CA ASP A 189 2.45 9.47 -13.01
C ASP A 189 1.14 8.92 -12.43
N ILE A 190 0.07 9.69 -12.67
CA ILE A 190 -1.30 9.45 -12.22
C ILE A 190 -1.95 8.22 -12.84
N ASN A 191 -1.35 7.66 -13.90
CA ASN A 191 -1.93 6.56 -14.68
C ASN A 191 -1.19 5.23 -14.49
N ILE A 192 -0.19 5.17 -13.61
CA ILE A 192 0.47 3.91 -13.27
C ILE A 192 -0.55 2.93 -12.71
N GLN A 193 -0.63 1.74 -13.32
CA GLN A 193 -1.44 0.64 -12.81
C GLN A 193 -0.59 -0.31 -11.95
N ASN A 194 -1.20 -0.77 -10.86
CA ASN A 194 -0.69 -1.85 -10.01
C ASN A 194 -0.94 -3.23 -10.64
N LYS A 195 -0.64 -4.32 -9.92
CA LYS A 195 -0.82 -5.71 -10.43
C LYS A 195 -2.29 -6.10 -10.70
N GLU A 196 -3.24 -5.43 -10.08
CA GLU A 196 -4.68 -5.60 -10.33
C GLU A 196 -5.18 -4.69 -11.47
N GLY A 197 -4.29 -3.96 -12.15
CA GLY A 197 -4.68 -3.00 -13.16
C GLY A 197 -5.30 -1.72 -12.59
N TRP A 198 -5.19 -1.48 -11.27
CA TRP A 198 -5.74 -0.28 -10.66
C TRP A 198 -4.73 0.85 -10.73
N SER A 199 -5.12 1.96 -11.34
CA SER A 199 -4.47 3.25 -11.17
C SER A 199 -5.07 4.00 -9.96
N PRO A 200 -4.45 5.09 -9.46
CA PRO A 200 -4.95 5.85 -8.32
C PRO A 200 -6.44 6.21 -8.37
N ILE A 201 -7.00 6.52 -9.56
CA ILE A 201 -8.42 6.89 -9.68
C ILE A 201 -9.38 5.76 -9.26
N PHE A 202 -8.99 4.49 -9.42
CA PHE A 202 -9.80 3.36 -8.96
C PHE A 202 -9.96 3.38 -7.43
N TYR A 203 -8.93 3.79 -6.69
CA TYR A 203 -9.00 3.94 -5.24
C TYR A 203 -9.92 5.10 -4.83
N GLY A 204 -9.86 6.23 -5.55
CA GLY A 204 -10.78 7.36 -5.33
C GLY A 204 -12.25 6.96 -5.52
N VAL A 205 -12.55 6.22 -6.60
CA VAL A 205 -13.88 5.69 -6.91
C VAL A 205 -14.34 4.66 -5.88
N PHE A 206 -13.48 3.69 -5.55
CA PHE A 206 -13.79 2.69 -4.52
C PHE A 206 -14.07 3.33 -3.15
N ASN A 207 -13.38 4.42 -2.84
CA ASN A 207 -13.55 5.17 -1.62
C ASN A 207 -14.73 6.16 -1.64
N TYR A 208 -15.43 6.34 -2.76
CA TYR A 208 -16.52 7.31 -2.87
C TYR A 208 -16.07 8.76 -2.68
N ASP A 209 -14.83 9.06 -3.10
CA ASP A 209 -14.21 10.34 -2.82
C ASP A 209 -14.53 11.39 -3.88
N THR A 210 -15.54 12.22 -3.60
CA THR A 210 -15.99 13.31 -4.48
C THR A 210 -15.02 14.49 -4.55
N HIS A 211 -13.91 14.48 -3.82
CA HIS A 211 -12.90 15.53 -3.88
C HIS A 211 -11.63 15.04 -4.58
N ILE A 212 -11.15 13.85 -4.24
CA ILE A 212 -9.99 13.25 -4.91
C ILE A 212 -10.30 12.90 -6.36
N VAL A 213 -11.46 12.33 -6.69
CA VAL A 213 -11.73 11.94 -8.09
C VAL A 213 -11.68 13.16 -9.04
N PRO A 214 -12.36 14.30 -8.75
CA PRO A 214 -12.17 15.52 -9.54
C PRO A 214 -10.73 16.04 -9.57
N LEU A 215 -10.02 15.98 -8.44
CA LEU A 215 -8.60 16.35 -8.39
C LEU A 215 -7.77 15.51 -9.37
N LEU A 216 -8.00 14.21 -9.43
CA LEU A 216 -7.28 13.31 -10.34
C LEU A 216 -7.64 13.58 -11.80
N ILE A 217 -8.93 13.73 -12.12
CA ILE A 217 -9.40 14.01 -13.49
C ILE A 217 -8.85 15.36 -13.98
N SER A 218 -8.89 16.40 -13.14
CA SER A 218 -8.35 17.73 -13.49
C SER A 218 -6.83 17.73 -13.69
N ASN A 219 -6.14 16.69 -13.22
CA ASN A 219 -4.71 16.45 -13.44
C ASN A 219 -4.44 15.34 -14.48
N ASN A 220 -5.39 15.10 -15.40
CA ASN A 220 -5.28 14.18 -16.54
C ASN A 220 -5.20 12.69 -16.17
N ALA A 221 -5.90 12.27 -15.12
CA ALA A 221 -6.17 10.85 -14.90
C ALA A 221 -6.99 10.27 -16.07
N ASP A 222 -6.53 9.15 -16.62
CA ASP A 222 -7.23 8.43 -17.68
C ASP A 222 -8.36 7.57 -17.08
N ILE A 223 -9.59 8.02 -17.30
CA ILE A 223 -10.82 7.37 -16.83
C ILE A 223 -11.17 6.10 -17.64
N ASN A 224 -10.50 5.87 -18.79
CA ASN A 224 -10.75 4.71 -19.66
C ASN A 224 -9.83 3.53 -19.37
N LEU A 225 -8.89 3.67 -18.43
CA LEU A 225 -8.06 2.56 -17.97
C LEU A 225 -8.93 1.40 -17.48
N LYS A 226 -8.48 0.19 -17.78
CA LYS A 226 -9.14 -1.06 -17.40
C LYS A 226 -8.32 -1.81 -16.38
N ASP A 227 -9.00 -2.32 -15.35
CA ASP A 227 -8.39 -3.23 -14.38
C ASP A 227 -8.07 -4.62 -14.98
N SER A 228 -7.53 -5.52 -14.17
CA SER A 228 -7.21 -6.91 -14.54
C SER A 228 -8.42 -7.72 -15.03
N HIS A 229 -9.65 -7.29 -14.70
CA HIS A 229 -10.91 -7.88 -15.13
C HIS A 229 -11.53 -7.16 -16.34
N GLY A 230 -10.84 -6.17 -16.92
CA GLY A 230 -11.31 -5.38 -18.04
C GLY A 230 -12.26 -4.24 -17.64
N LYS A 231 -12.47 -3.98 -16.34
CA LYS A 231 -13.44 -2.99 -15.85
C LYS A 231 -12.82 -1.59 -15.82
N THR A 232 -13.54 -0.62 -16.37
CA THR A 232 -13.28 0.82 -16.16
C THR A 232 -13.90 1.32 -14.86
N VAL A 233 -13.59 2.55 -14.45
CA VAL A 233 -14.22 3.17 -13.26
C VAL A 233 -15.76 3.21 -13.33
N LEU A 234 -16.34 3.34 -14.53
CA LEU A 234 -17.80 3.32 -14.70
C LEU A 234 -18.44 1.96 -14.36
N HIS A 235 -17.71 0.87 -14.54
CA HIS A 235 -18.19 -0.47 -14.13
C HIS A 235 -18.26 -0.58 -12.60
N TRP A 236 -17.29 0.02 -11.89
CA TRP A 236 -17.22 0.04 -10.43
C TRP A 236 -18.33 0.91 -9.82
N GLU A 237 -18.71 2.02 -10.48
CA GLU A 237 -19.89 2.82 -10.12
C GLU A 237 -21.19 1.98 -10.12
N GLY A 238 -21.29 0.95 -10.96
CA GLY A 238 -22.48 0.08 -11.02
C GLY A 238 -22.77 -0.70 -9.74
N MET A 239 -21.79 -0.83 -8.84
CA MET A 239 -21.94 -1.55 -7.58
C MET A 239 -22.28 -0.63 -6.40
N PHE A 240 -21.94 0.66 -6.48
CA PHE A 240 -21.96 1.56 -5.33
C PHE A 240 -22.62 2.92 -5.58
N TYR A 241 -22.76 3.27 -6.86
CA TYR A 241 -23.38 4.44 -7.47
C TYR A 241 -23.33 5.74 -6.67
N ILE A 242 -22.49 6.64 -7.17
CA ILE A 242 -22.53 8.05 -6.79
C ILE A 242 -22.86 8.85 -8.02
N GLN A 243 -24.06 9.43 -8.02
CA GLN A 243 -24.59 10.18 -9.15
C GLN A 243 -23.60 11.25 -9.63
N GLU A 244 -23.01 12.00 -8.70
CA GLU A 244 -22.02 13.05 -9.00
C GLU A 244 -20.79 12.51 -9.74
N LEU A 245 -20.21 11.39 -9.30
CA LEU A 245 -19.04 10.80 -9.95
C LEU A 245 -19.41 10.19 -11.31
N ALA A 246 -20.55 9.53 -11.42
CA ALA A 246 -21.04 8.98 -12.69
C ALA A 246 -21.27 10.08 -13.73
N GLU A 247 -21.94 11.18 -13.35
CA GLU A 247 -22.12 12.36 -14.21
C GLU A 247 -20.78 13.00 -14.57
N LEU A 248 -19.84 13.07 -13.63
CA LEU A 248 -18.49 13.57 -13.87
C LEU A 248 -17.75 12.73 -14.92
N PHE A 249 -17.76 11.40 -14.81
CA PHE A 249 -17.10 10.54 -15.79
C PHE A 249 -17.73 10.64 -17.18
N ILE A 250 -19.07 10.66 -17.25
CA ILE A 250 -19.82 10.80 -18.51
C ILE A 250 -19.51 12.14 -19.17
N SER A 251 -19.50 13.23 -18.41
CA SER A 251 -19.16 14.57 -18.95
C SER A 251 -17.72 14.68 -19.45
N HIS A 252 -16.81 13.85 -18.93
CA HIS A 252 -15.42 13.74 -19.40
C HIS A 252 -15.22 12.68 -20.50
N GLY A 253 -16.31 12.16 -21.07
CA GLY A 253 -16.27 11.32 -22.26
C GLY A 253 -15.86 9.87 -22.03
N ILE A 254 -16.14 9.31 -20.84
CA ILE A 254 -15.98 7.86 -20.62
C ILE A 254 -16.88 7.07 -21.57
N ASP A 255 -16.38 5.95 -22.09
CA ASP A 255 -17.20 5.05 -22.90
C ASP A 255 -18.29 4.37 -22.05
N VAL A 256 -19.52 4.87 -22.17
CA VAL A 256 -20.73 4.35 -21.50
C VAL A 256 -21.03 2.90 -21.91
N ASN A 257 -20.61 2.49 -23.11
CA ASN A 257 -20.79 1.14 -23.65
C ASN A 257 -19.54 0.28 -23.51
N GLY A 258 -18.52 0.76 -22.78
CA GLY A 258 -17.31 0.01 -22.50
C GLY A 258 -17.65 -1.33 -21.87
N VAL A 259 -16.90 -2.36 -22.26
CA VAL A 259 -17.10 -3.73 -21.79
C VAL A 259 -15.90 -4.26 -21.02
N ASP A 260 -16.17 -5.06 -19.99
CA ASP A 260 -15.17 -5.84 -19.28
C ASP A 260 -14.83 -7.17 -19.99
N ASN A 261 -13.98 -8.00 -19.39
CA ASN A 261 -13.53 -9.25 -19.99
C ASN A 261 -14.68 -10.25 -20.27
N ASP A 262 -15.80 -10.12 -19.54
CA ASP A 262 -16.99 -10.96 -19.69
C ASP A 262 -18.08 -10.30 -20.55
N LYS A 263 -17.73 -9.22 -21.27
CA LYS A 263 -18.63 -8.34 -22.00
C LYS A 263 -19.70 -7.65 -21.14
N TRP A 264 -19.47 -7.52 -19.83
CA TRP A 264 -20.38 -6.73 -19.01
C TRP A 264 -20.16 -5.25 -19.29
N THR A 265 -21.25 -4.51 -19.39
CA THR A 265 -21.26 -3.04 -19.41
C THR A 265 -21.64 -2.50 -18.03
N ALA A 266 -21.41 -1.21 -17.78
CA ALA A 266 -21.90 -0.55 -16.57
C ALA A 266 -23.42 -0.73 -16.36
N LEU A 267 -24.20 -0.79 -17.45
CA LEU A 267 -25.64 -1.01 -17.41
C LEU A 267 -26.01 -2.38 -16.81
N HIS A 268 -25.23 -3.43 -17.11
CA HIS A 268 -25.45 -4.76 -16.52
C HIS A 268 -25.21 -4.75 -15.00
N TYR A 269 -24.14 -4.09 -14.55
CA TYR A 269 -23.84 -3.94 -13.13
C TYR A 269 -24.94 -3.15 -12.40
N ALA A 270 -25.37 -2.02 -12.98
CA ALA A 270 -26.44 -1.18 -12.45
C ALA A 270 -27.79 -1.92 -12.35
N ALA A 271 -28.18 -2.69 -13.37
CA ALA A 271 -29.40 -3.49 -13.34
C ALA A 271 -29.31 -4.63 -12.30
N LYS A 272 -28.16 -5.30 -12.19
CA LYS A 272 -27.92 -6.37 -11.21
C LYS A 272 -27.94 -5.88 -9.77
N SER A 273 -27.51 -4.64 -9.51
CA SER A 273 -27.53 -3.99 -8.20
C SER A 273 -28.86 -3.28 -7.88
N ASN A 274 -29.82 -3.27 -8.82
CA ASN A 274 -31.08 -2.52 -8.74
C ASN A 274 -30.89 -1.00 -8.62
N CYS A 275 -29.84 -0.45 -9.21
CA CYS A 275 -29.59 0.99 -9.17
C CYS A 275 -30.33 1.70 -10.31
N LEU A 276 -31.63 1.97 -10.10
CA LEU A 276 -32.50 2.58 -11.13
C LEU A 276 -31.96 3.93 -11.61
N ASN A 277 -31.51 4.79 -10.70
CA ASN A 277 -30.98 6.10 -11.07
C ASN A 277 -29.77 6.01 -11.99
N PHE A 278 -28.87 5.05 -11.73
CA PHE A 278 -27.72 4.85 -12.61
C PHE A 278 -28.12 4.28 -13.97
N VAL A 279 -29.08 3.35 -14.00
CA VAL A 279 -29.65 2.83 -15.26
C VAL A 279 -30.27 3.95 -16.09
N MET A 280 -31.05 4.84 -15.47
CA MET A 280 -31.61 6.03 -16.14
C MET A 280 -30.50 6.91 -16.71
N LEU A 281 -29.48 7.22 -15.90
CA LEU A 281 -28.36 8.06 -16.31
C LEU A 281 -27.61 7.46 -17.51
N LEU A 282 -27.29 6.16 -17.46
CA LEU A 282 -26.59 5.45 -18.53
C LEU A 282 -27.41 5.43 -19.83
N ILE A 283 -28.70 5.09 -19.77
CA ILE A 283 -29.57 5.04 -20.97
C ILE A 283 -29.75 6.44 -21.58
N ASN A 284 -29.93 7.47 -20.75
CA ASN A 284 -30.00 8.86 -21.23
C ASN A 284 -28.71 9.33 -21.92
N ASN A 285 -27.58 8.69 -21.62
CA ASN A 285 -26.28 8.96 -22.24
C ASN A 285 -25.87 7.90 -23.28
N GLY A 286 -26.83 7.17 -23.85
CA GLY A 286 -26.60 6.31 -25.01
C GLY A 286 -26.10 4.90 -24.69
N ALA A 287 -26.32 4.40 -23.47
CA ALA A 287 -26.09 2.99 -23.17
C ALA A 287 -26.96 2.08 -24.04
N ASN A 288 -26.35 1.06 -24.64
CA ASN A 288 -27.07 0.02 -25.37
C ASN A 288 -27.86 -0.85 -24.40
N VAL A 289 -29.17 -0.63 -24.34
CA VAL A 289 -30.10 -1.38 -23.48
C VAL A 289 -30.12 -2.89 -23.74
N ASN A 290 -29.76 -3.29 -24.97
CA ASN A 290 -29.72 -4.67 -25.43
C ASN A 290 -28.30 -5.22 -25.53
N ALA A 291 -27.32 -4.59 -24.87
CA ALA A 291 -25.98 -5.17 -24.76
C ALA A 291 -26.06 -6.56 -24.11
N GLU A 292 -25.25 -7.49 -24.61
CA GLU A 292 -25.20 -8.86 -24.11
C GLU A 292 -23.82 -9.18 -23.53
N THR A 293 -23.82 -9.78 -22.36
CA THR A 293 -22.63 -10.43 -21.78
C THR A 293 -22.17 -11.61 -22.64
N ASN A 294 -21.00 -12.19 -22.35
CA ASN A 294 -20.55 -13.44 -22.99
C ASN A 294 -21.54 -14.61 -22.83
N MET A 295 -22.44 -14.54 -21.85
CA MET A 295 -23.50 -15.54 -21.62
C MET A 295 -24.82 -15.20 -22.34
N GLY A 296 -24.86 -14.18 -23.21
CA GLY A 296 -26.08 -13.72 -23.87
C GLY A 296 -27.10 -13.05 -22.94
N LYS A 297 -26.69 -12.70 -21.71
CA LYS A 297 -27.57 -12.06 -20.71
C LYS A 297 -27.55 -10.55 -20.89
N THR A 298 -28.72 -9.92 -20.91
CA THR A 298 -28.92 -8.47 -20.99
C THR A 298 -29.15 -7.86 -19.60
N ALA A 299 -29.18 -6.53 -19.49
CA ALA A 299 -29.60 -5.83 -18.27
C ALA A 299 -31.02 -6.26 -17.81
N LEU A 300 -31.95 -6.45 -18.77
CA LEU A 300 -33.32 -6.89 -18.51
C LEU A 300 -33.37 -8.29 -17.88
N TYR A 301 -32.51 -9.22 -18.33
CA TYR A 301 -32.43 -10.55 -17.73
C TYR A 301 -32.14 -10.47 -16.21
N TYR A 302 -31.20 -9.61 -15.80
CA TYR A 302 -30.84 -9.49 -14.39
C TYR A 302 -31.95 -8.84 -13.55
N SER A 303 -32.69 -7.87 -14.08
CA SER A 303 -33.83 -7.27 -13.38
C SER A 303 -34.98 -8.27 -13.21
N GLN A 304 -35.27 -9.06 -14.26
CA GLN A 304 -36.29 -10.10 -14.23
C GLN A 304 -35.93 -11.24 -13.27
N LYS A 305 -34.71 -11.77 -13.35
CA LYS A 305 -34.24 -12.88 -12.49
C LYS A 305 -34.35 -12.55 -11.00
N LYS A 306 -34.19 -11.28 -10.62
CA LYS A 306 -34.25 -10.82 -9.22
C LYS A 306 -35.60 -10.19 -8.84
N ASN A 307 -36.59 -10.19 -9.73
CA ASN A 307 -37.91 -9.58 -9.53
C ASN A 307 -37.87 -8.07 -9.22
N TYR A 308 -37.01 -7.32 -9.91
CA TYR A 308 -36.96 -5.86 -9.83
C TYR A 308 -37.99 -5.25 -10.78
N ASN A 309 -39.24 -5.16 -10.34
CA ASN A 309 -40.38 -4.76 -11.19
C ASN A 309 -40.20 -3.38 -11.81
N GLN A 310 -39.89 -2.35 -11.01
CA GLN A 310 -39.68 -0.98 -11.51
C GLN A 310 -38.55 -0.90 -12.53
N MET A 311 -37.42 -1.59 -12.27
CA MET A 311 -36.30 -1.67 -13.20
C MET A 311 -36.70 -2.36 -14.52
N THR A 312 -37.45 -3.45 -14.42
CA THR A 312 -37.93 -4.22 -15.57
C THR A 312 -38.88 -3.39 -16.43
N GLU A 313 -39.84 -2.71 -15.82
CA GLU A 313 -40.75 -1.78 -16.50
C GLU A 313 -39.98 -0.64 -17.18
N PHE A 314 -38.99 -0.07 -16.50
CA PHE A 314 -38.15 0.98 -17.06
C PHE A 314 -37.33 0.49 -18.27
N LEU A 315 -36.65 -0.65 -18.17
CA LEU A 315 -35.87 -1.21 -19.26
C LEU A 315 -36.77 -1.55 -20.47
N ASN A 316 -37.95 -2.14 -20.24
CA ASN A 316 -38.92 -2.43 -21.28
C ASN A 316 -39.41 -1.16 -22.01
N SER A 317 -39.67 -0.08 -21.26
CA SER A 317 -40.12 1.18 -21.86
C SER A 317 -39.03 1.87 -22.71
N HIS A 318 -37.76 1.47 -22.53
CA HIS A 318 -36.61 1.97 -23.30
C HIS A 318 -36.12 0.96 -24.35
N GLY A 319 -36.96 0.00 -24.75
CA GLY A 319 -36.69 -0.89 -25.88
C GLY A 319 -35.84 -2.11 -25.55
N ALA A 320 -35.75 -2.51 -24.28
CA ALA A 320 -35.16 -3.78 -23.90
C ALA A 320 -35.96 -4.95 -24.50
N CYS A 321 -35.31 -5.79 -25.30
CA CYS A 321 -35.90 -6.98 -25.88
C CYS A 321 -35.88 -8.14 -24.87
N ILE A 322 -36.89 -9.00 -24.92
CA ILE A 322 -36.97 -10.22 -24.11
C ILE A 322 -35.76 -11.10 -24.46
N SER A 323 -34.88 -11.33 -23.50
CA SER A 323 -33.78 -12.29 -23.66
C SER A 323 -34.35 -13.70 -23.71
N VAL A 324 -34.04 -14.48 -24.75
CA VAL A 324 -34.36 -15.91 -24.80
C VAL A 324 -33.55 -16.60 -23.70
N VAL A 325 -34.22 -17.02 -22.63
CA VAL A 325 -33.59 -17.68 -21.49
C VAL A 325 -33.11 -19.06 -21.96
N THR A 326 -31.82 -19.24 -22.19
CA THR A 326 -31.22 -20.57 -22.10
C THR A 326 -30.96 -20.85 -20.63
N GLU A 327 -31.84 -21.62 -20.00
CA GLU A 327 -31.61 -22.15 -18.66
C GLU A 327 -30.38 -23.06 -18.69
N GLU A 328 -29.39 -22.76 -17.85
CA GLU A 328 -28.38 -23.74 -17.46
C GLU A 328 -28.35 -23.85 -15.93
N PRO A 329 -27.93 -25.02 -15.40
CA PRO A 329 -28.15 -25.39 -14.01
C PRO A 329 -27.47 -24.39 -13.09
N GLU A 330 -28.05 -24.19 -11.91
CA GLU A 330 -27.45 -23.46 -10.80
C GLU A 330 -26.13 -24.13 -10.37
N ASN A 331 -25.06 -23.92 -11.14
CA ASN A 331 -23.76 -23.85 -10.52
C ASN A 331 -23.84 -22.61 -9.65
N ASN A 332 -23.90 -22.85 -8.35
CA ASN A 332 -23.45 -21.94 -7.31
C ASN A 332 -22.02 -21.48 -7.65
N VAL A 333 -21.87 -20.67 -8.67
CA VAL A 333 -20.95 -19.56 -8.64
C VAL A 333 -21.63 -18.62 -7.66
N THR A 334 -21.47 -18.94 -6.36
CA THR A 334 -21.05 -17.89 -5.45
C THR A 334 -20.05 -17.09 -6.27
N VAL A 335 -20.41 -15.86 -6.64
CA VAL A 335 -19.38 -14.86 -6.90
C VAL A 335 -18.53 -15.05 -5.68
N SER A 336 -17.39 -15.72 -5.85
CA SER A 336 -16.66 -16.20 -4.71
C SER A 336 -16.49 -14.95 -3.86
N ASP A 337 -16.91 -14.97 -2.60
CA ASP A 337 -16.54 -13.92 -1.66
C ASP A 337 -15.00 -13.74 -1.64
N ASN A 338 -14.26 -14.61 -2.34
CA ASN A 338 -12.86 -14.47 -2.72
C ASN A 338 -12.53 -13.34 -3.71
N SER A 339 -13.47 -12.80 -4.51
CA SER A 339 -13.23 -11.56 -5.29
C SER A 339 -13.12 -10.34 -4.38
N PHE A 340 -13.44 -10.49 -3.09
CA PHE A 340 -13.21 -9.53 -2.02
C PHE A 340 -12.27 -10.07 -0.92
N SER A 341 -11.69 -11.28 -1.08
CA SER A 341 -10.70 -11.81 -0.12
C SER A 341 -9.44 -10.95 -0.11
N TRP A 342 -9.05 -10.44 -1.28
CA TRP A 342 -7.98 -9.45 -1.38
C TRP A 342 -8.42 -8.06 -0.89
N ILE A 343 -9.70 -7.67 -1.01
CA ILE A 343 -10.25 -6.45 -0.38
C ILE A 343 -10.23 -6.57 1.15
N LYS A 344 -10.56 -7.73 1.72
CA LYS A 344 -10.35 -8.02 3.15
C LYS A 344 -8.87 -8.02 3.54
N LYS A 345 -7.95 -8.43 2.64
CA LYS A 345 -6.50 -8.29 2.86
C LYS A 345 -6.04 -6.84 2.83
N ILE A 346 -6.53 -6.01 1.90
CA ILE A 346 -6.26 -4.57 1.86
C ILE A 346 -6.74 -3.90 3.16
N PHE A 347 -7.95 -4.23 3.61
CA PHE A 347 -8.46 -3.78 4.90
C PHE A 347 -7.67 -4.37 6.09
N SER A 348 -7.20 -5.62 6.04
CA SER A 348 -6.40 -6.20 7.13
C SER A 348 -4.99 -5.60 7.21
N PHE A 349 -4.38 -5.21 6.09
CA PHE A 349 -3.09 -4.51 6.08
C PHE A 349 -3.24 -3.07 6.59
N ALA A 350 -4.31 -2.36 6.23
CA ALA A 350 -4.60 -1.01 6.74
C ALA A 350 -4.93 -0.97 8.25
N LEU A 351 -5.51 -2.04 8.81
CA LEU A 351 -5.85 -2.13 10.24
C LEU A 351 -4.74 -2.79 11.09
N CYS A 352 -3.81 -3.55 10.51
CA CYS A 352 -2.68 -4.09 11.25
C CYS A 352 -1.52 -3.09 11.44
N GLU A 353 -1.40 -2.07 10.59
CA GLU A 353 -0.35 -1.04 10.72
C GLU A 353 -0.76 0.19 11.55
N SER A 354 -2.05 0.31 11.93
CA SER A 354 -2.54 1.39 12.81
C SER A 354 -2.57 1.03 14.30
N ASN A 355 -2.12 -0.18 14.66
CA ASN A 355 -1.94 -0.62 16.05
C ASN A 355 -0.49 -1.09 16.29
N LYS A 356 0.43 -0.13 16.47
CA LYS A 356 1.60 -0.27 17.35
C LYS A 356 2.31 1.05 17.55
#